data_AF-A0A932LN09-F1
#
_entry.id   AF-A0A932LN09-F1
#
_cell.length_a   1.000
_cell.length_b   1.000
_cell.length_c   1.000
_cell.angle_alpha   90.00
_cell.angle_beta   90.00
_cell.angle_gamma   90.00
#
_symmetry.space_group_name_H-M   'P 1'
#
loop_
_entity.id
_entity.type
_entity.pdbx_description
1 polymer ?
#
loop_
_entity_poly.entity_id
_entity_poly.type
_entity_poly.pdbx_seq_one_letter_code
_entity_poly.pdbx_strand_id
1 'polypeptide(L)'
;SRQELSENKTVVKVFANQSWQNTGVQVVAGKPVVLEAKGTWVFRMSRTVSAEGIEVPEDMKSFPLGSLLGVIEPVAEPVAATPHREAKSVSQTVDEMLGMPPIDSDDESDSASRGRRSNRDQGPRPFLVGSRRVFTPSATGTLHLKIHDSNEADNSGELIVTISGQIRVQPGSAAHMLKAQK
;
A
#
# COMPACT_ATOMS: atom_id res chain seq x y z
N SER A 1 20.25 3.32 -16.20
CA SER A 1 19.05 3.94 -16.79
C SER A 1 18.23 4.65 -15.71
N ARG A 2 18.35 5.98 -15.59
CA ARG A 2 17.60 6.84 -14.64
C ARG A 2 16.62 7.80 -15.34
N GLN A 3 16.63 7.81 -16.67
CA GLN A 3 15.96 8.82 -17.51
C GLN A 3 14.44 8.59 -17.68
N GLU A 4 13.91 7.38 -17.47
CA GLU A 4 12.49 7.09 -17.73
C GLU A 4 11.53 7.45 -16.56
N LEU A 5 12.07 7.79 -15.38
CA LEU A 5 11.26 8.17 -14.21
C LEU A 5 10.76 9.64 -14.27
N SER A 6 11.15 10.41 -15.29
CA SER A 6 10.83 11.84 -15.37
C SER A 6 9.56 12.18 -16.16
N GLU A 7 8.91 11.22 -16.82
CA GLU A 7 7.83 11.55 -17.76
C GLU A 7 6.60 12.15 -17.09
N ASN A 8 6.32 11.80 -15.82
CA ASN A 8 5.26 12.44 -15.04
C ASN A 8 5.76 12.81 -13.64
N LYS A 9 5.72 14.10 -13.33
CA LYS A 9 6.06 14.67 -12.01
C LYS A 9 4.95 15.57 -11.51
N THR A 10 4.67 15.54 -10.22
CA THR A 10 3.74 16.45 -9.54
C THR A 10 4.22 16.78 -8.14
N VAL A 11 3.71 17.87 -7.58
CA VAL A 11 4.02 18.30 -6.22
C VAL A 11 2.72 18.40 -5.44
N VAL A 12 2.70 17.87 -4.23
CA VAL A 12 1.57 17.95 -3.30
C VAL A 12 2.04 18.48 -1.97
N LYS A 13 1.14 19.18 -1.28
CA LYS A 13 1.31 19.58 0.11
C LYS A 13 0.64 18.55 1.00
N VAL A 14 1.32 18.16 2.06
CA VAL A 14 0.80 17.26 3.10
C VAL A 14 0.82 18.02 4.41
N PHE A 15 -0.35 18.37 4.91
CA PHE A 15 -0.52 19.11 6.16
C PHE A 15 -0.37 18.18 7.37
N ALA A 16 0.35 18.61 8.40
CA ALA A 16 0.60 17.80 9.59
C ALA A 16 -0.63 17.67 10.51
N ASN A 17 -1.60 18.59 10.36
CA ASN A 17 -2.82 18.64 11.15
C ASN A 17 -4.02 17.92 10.51
N GLN A 18 -3.75 17.10 9.49
CA GLN A 18 -4.78 16.37 8.76
C GLN A 18 -4.49 14.88 8.80
N SER A 19 -5.57 14.09 8.73
CA SER A 19 -5.49 12.64 8.57
C SER A 19 -5.01 12.27 7.15
N TRP A 20 -5.36 11.08 6.67
CA TRP A 20 -5.05 10.64 5.30
C TRP A 20 -5.55 11.65 4.25
N GLN A 21 -4.59 12.25 3.55
CA GLN A 21 -4.83 13.24 2.51
C GLN A 21 -4.75 12.56 1.14
N ASN A 22 -5.85 12.67 0.39
CA ASN A 22 -5.89 12.23 -1.00
C ASN A 22 -4.98 13.14 -1.85
N THR A 23 -3.96 12.56 -2.45
CA THR A 23 -3.01 13.32 -3.29
C THR A 23 -3.57 13.63 -4.68
N GLY A 24 -4.63 12.93 -5.10
CA GLY A 24 -5.14 12.90 -6.47
C GLY A 24 -4.22 12.16 -7.44
N VAL A 25 -3.16 11.53 -6.96
CA VAL A 25 -2.21 10.78 -7.79
C VAL A 25 -2.61 9.32 -7.80
N GLN A 26 -2.89 8.79 -8.99
CA GLN A 26 -2.99 7.36 -9.22
C GLN A 26 -1.61 6.80 -9.57
N VAL A 27 -1.25 5.73 -8.88
CA VAL A 27 -0.07 4.91 -9.18
C VAL A 27 -0.49 3.67 -9.95
N VAL A 28 0.40 3.11 -10.77
CA VAL A 28 0.12 1.94 -11.60
C VAL A 28 0.86 0.72 -11.08
N ALA A 29 0.18 -0.42 -10.98
CA ALA A 29 0.77 -1.68 -10.55
C ALA A 29 2.00 -2.04 -11.39
N GLY A 30 3.06 -2.50 -10.73
CA GLY A 30 4.30 -2.93 -11.40
C GLY A 30 5.14 -1.80 -11.97
N LYS A 31 4.75 -0.52 -11.84
CA LYS A 31 5.50 0.62 -12.35
C LYS A 31 6.22 1.38 -11.23
N PRO A 32 7.50 1.75 -11.40
CA PRO A 32 8.24 2.42 -10.34
C PRO A 32 7.75 3.85 -10.12
N VAL A 33 7.66 4.24 -8.86
CA VAL A 33 7.28 5.57 -8.38
C VAL A 33 8.34 6.07 -7.39
N VAL A 34 8.64 7.36 -7.46
CA VAL A 34 9.56 8.05 -6.56
C VAL A 34 8.80 9.12 -5.79
N LEU A 35 8.91 9.07 -4.46
CA LEU A 35 8.43 10.07 -3.51
C LEU A 35 9.62 10.77 -2.88
N GLU A 36 9.61 12.09 -2.88
CA GLU A 36 10.63 12.93 -2.22
C GLU A 36 9.93 13.99 -1.37
N ALA A 37 10.08 13.89 -0.05
CA ALA A 37 9.49 14.81 0.90
C ALA A 37 10.53 15.84 1.37
N LYS A 38 10.15 17.11 1.37
CA LYS A 38 10.95 18.22 1.89
C LYS A 38 10.09 19.10 2.80
N GLY A 39 10.74 19.78 3.72
CA GLY A 39 10.10 20.64 4.71
C GLY A 39 10.32 20.13 6.12
N THR A 40 9.77 20.87 7.07
CA THR A 40 9.84 20.60 8.50
C THR A 40 8.47 20.88 9.10
N TRP A 41 8.11 20.12 10.10
CA TRP A 41 6.88 20.33 10.86
C TRP A 41 7.18 20.05 12.33
N VAL A 42 6.27 20.47 13.22
CA VAL A 42 6.49 20.39 14.66
C VAL A 42 5.62 19.29 15.24
N PHE A 43 6.28 18.20 15.66
CA PHE A 43 5.67 17.12 16.44
C PHE A 43 5.61 17.52 17.91
N ARG A 44 4.43 17.42 18.53
CA ARG A 44 4.25 17.64 19.96
C ARG A 44 3.62 16.41 20.58
N MET A 45 4.26 15.86 21.61
CA MET A 45 3.68 14.79 22.41
C MET A 45 3.54 15.28 23.85
N SER A 46 2.29 15.41 24.32
CA SER A 46 1.96 15.80 25.68
C SER A 46 1.04 14.76 26.29
N ARG A 47 1.44 14.12 27.39
CA ARG A 47 0.61 13.16 28.13
C ARG A 47 0.82 13.31 29.63
N THR A 48 -0.27 13.26 30.38
CA THR A 48 -0.25 13.11 31.83
C THR A 48 -0.12 11.62 32.16
N VAL A 49 0.85 11.25 32.98
CA VAL A 49 1.12 9.84 33.36
C VAL A 49 1.17 9.72 34.87
N SER A 50 0.82 8.55 35.40
CA SER A 50 0.92 8.22 36.82
C SER A 50 2.27 7.57 37.16
N ALA A 51 2.45 7.15 38.41
CA ALA A 51 3.67 6.46 38.86
C ALA A 51 3.91 5.12 38.14
N GLU A 52 2.87 4.52 37.58
CA GLU A 52 2.89 3.28 36.82
C GLU A 52 3.34 3.46 35.36
N GLY A 53 3.45 4.71 34.88
CA GLY A 53 3.85 5.02 33.50
C GLY A 53 2.74 4.81 32.47
N ILE A 54 3.11 4.60 31.20
CA ILE A 54 2.18 4.32 30.10
C ILE A 54 2.69 3.17 29.24
N GLU A 55 1.76 2.34 28.76
CA GLU A 55 2.04 1.42 27.66
C GLU A 55 1.95 2.19 26.33
N VAL A 56 2.96 2.02 25.47
CA VAL A 56 2.96 2.64 24.14
C VAL A 56 1.98 1.87 23.24
N PRO A 57 0.96 2.53 22.63
CA PRO A 57 0.06 1.89 21.68
C PRO A 57 0.81 1.20 20.53
N GLU A 58 0.34 0.03 20.07
CA GLU A 58 0.98 -0.76 19.00
C GLU A 58 1.10 -0.01 17.67
N ASP A 59 0.10 0.83 17.38
CA ASP A 59 0.04 1.71 16.22
C ASP A 59 1.17 2.76 16.25
N MET A 60 1.63 3.19 17.43
CA MET A 60 2.82 4.06 17.60
C MET A 60 4.15 3.29 17.51
N LYS A 61 4.13 1.96 17.69
CA LYS A 61 5.32 1.11 17.53
C LYS A 61 5.56 0.73 16.07
N SER A 62 4.49 0.71 15.27
CA SER A 62 4.52 0.23 13.89
C SER A 62 5.34 1.12 12.95
N PHE A 63 5.38 2.43 13.21
CA PHE A 63 6.17 3.39 12.43
C PHE A 63 6.80 4.45 13.35
N PRO A 64 7.94 5.05 12.95
CA PRO A 64 8.51 6.17 13.70
C PRO A 64 7.51 7.32 13.81
N LEU A 65 7.28 7.80 15.03
CA LEU A 65 6.48 8.99 15.25
C LEU A 65 7.04 10.15 14.47
N GLY A 66 6.12 10.85 13.86
CA GLY A 66 6.37 11.98 13.02
C GLY A 66 6.91 11.69 11.61
N SER A 67 6.91 10.43 11.19
CA SER A 67 7.25 10.06 9.82
C SER A 67 6.12 10.32 8.83
N LEU A 68 6.49 10.58 7.57
CA LEU A 68 5.51 10.58 6.47
C LEU A 68 5.19 9.14 6.08
N LEU A 69 3.91 8.80 6.07
CA LEU A 69 3.38 7.52 5.62
C LEU A 69 2.61 7.67 4.31
N GLY A 70 2.57 6.57 3.56
CA GLY A 70 1.76 6.45 2.36
C GLY A 70 0.89 5.20 2.43
N VAL A 71 -0.27 5.27 1.78
CA VAL A 71 -1.15 4.13 1.57
C VAL A 71 -1.72 4.22 0.16
N ILE A 72 -1.87 3.07 -0.50
CA ILE A 72 -2.51 2.99 -1.82
C ILE A 72 -3.88 2.40 -1.60
N GLU A 73 -4.91 3.19 -1.86
CA GLU A 73 -6.28 2.68 -1.95
C GLU A 73 -6.46 2.07 -3.34
N PRO A 74 -6.57 0.73 -3.45
CA PRO A 74 -6.68 0.07 -4.75
C PRO A 74 -7.97 0.51 -5.43
N VAL A 75 -7.85 0.99 -6.67
CA VAL A 75 -9.01 1.13 -7.53
C VAL A 75 -9.19 -0.24 -8.15
N ALA A 76 -10.40 -0.83 -8.07
CA ALA A 76 -10.68 -2.10 -8.70
C ALA A 76 -10.32 -1.98 -10.19
N GLU A 77 -9.20 -2.58 -10.60
CA GLU A 77 -8.93 -2.71 -12.03
C GLU A 77 -10.02 -3.62 -12.60
N PRO A 78 -10.62 -3.29 -13.76
CA PRO A 78 -11.39 -4.28 -14.48
C PRO A 78 -10.43 -5.44 -14.71
N VAL A 79 -10.72 -6.57 -14.07
CA VAL A 79 -9.92 -7.79 -14.15
C VAL A 79 -9.71 -8.05 -15.63
N ALA A 80 -8.51 -7.75 -16.13
CA ALA A 80 -8.18 -8.02 -17.52
C ALA A 80 -8.51 -9.50 -17.72
N ALA A 81 -9.49 -9.77 -18.58
CA ALA A 81 -10.02 -11.10 -18.82
C ALA A 81 -8.83 -12.03 -18.94
N THR A 82 -8.68 -12.94 -17.97
CA THR A 82 -7.70 -14.00 -18.02
C THR A 82 -7.80 -14.57 -19.43
N PRO A 83 -6.73 -14.57 -20.26
CA PRO A 83 -6.80 -15.32 -21.49
C PRO A 83 -7.10 -16.74 -21.03
N HIS A 84 -8.31 -17.22 -21.35
CA HIS A 84 -8.67 -18.61 -21.21
C HIS A 84 -7.55 -19.35 -21.90
N ARG A 85 -6.69 -20.00 -21.10
CA ARG A 85 -5.72 -20.94 -21.60
C ARG A 85 -6.58 -21.98 -22.27
N GLU A 86 -6.62 -21.96 -23.61
CA GLU A 86 -7.26 -23.00 -24.42
C GLU A 86 -6.77 -24.32 -23.85
N ALA A 87 -7.68 -25.01 -23.14
CA ALA A 87 -7.46 -26.38 -22.76
C ALA A 87 -7.41 -27.14 -24.07
N LYS A 88 -6.20 -27.45 -24.55
CA LYS A 88 -6.01 -28.45 -25.59
C LYS A 88 -6.64 -29.73 -25.05
N SER A 89 -7.80 -30.04 -25.60
CA SER A 89 -8.43 -31.35 -25.56
C SER A 89 -7.40 -32.38 -26.02
N VAL A 90 -6.95 -33.21 -25.09
CA VAL A 90 -6.24 -34.45 -25.41
C VAL A 90 -7.19 -35.57 -24.99
N SER A 91 -7.93 -36.07 -25.97
CA SER A 91 -8.62 -37.34 -25.89
C SER A 91 -7.58 -38.46 -25.83
N GLN A 92 -7.63 -39.28 -24.78
CA GLN A 92 -7.06 -40.63 -24.82
C GLN A 92 -7.87 -41.55 -23.88
N THR A 93 -8.79 -42.28 -24.49
CA THR A 93 -9.25 -43.64 -24.14
C THR A 93 -8.08 -44.63 -24.28
N VAL A 94 -7.93 -45.78 -23.62
CA VAL A 94 -8.78 -46.70 -22.83
C VAL A 94 -7.86 -47.61 -21.96
N ASP A 95 -8.48 -48.31 -20.99
CA ASP A 95 -8.16 -49.66 -20.48
C ASP A 95 -6.77 -49.95 -19.88
N GLU A 96 -6.72 -50.15 -18.56
CA GLU A 96 -6.31 -51.45 -18.00
C GLU A 96 -6.82 -51.61 -16.55
N MET A 97 -7.73 -52.56 -16.36
CA MET A 97 -8.14 -53.08 -15.05
C MET A 97 -7.07 -54.03 -14.51
N LEU A 98 -6.89 -53.99 -13.18
CA LEU A 98 -6.67 -55.12 -12.23
C LEU A 98 -5.52 -54.85 -11.25
N GLY A 99 -5.88 -54.74 -9.96
CA GLY A 99 -4.92 -54.79 -8.86
C GLY A 99 -5.35 -53.99 -7.63
N MET A 100 -6.44 -54.38 -6.96
CA MET A 100 -6.70 -53.97 -5.58
C MET A 100 -5.90 -54.86 -4.62
N PRO A 101 -5.02 -54.31 -3.77
CA PRO A 101 -4.69 -54.90 -2.48
C PRO A 101 -5.55 -54.29 -1.36
N PRO A 102 -5.65 -54.97 -0.20
CA PRO A 102 -6.67 -54.72 0.79
C PRO A 102 -6.43 -53.44 1.61
N ILE A 103 -7.57 -52.97 2.12
CA ILE A 103 -7.77 -51.92 3.11
C ILE A 103 -7.08 -52.33 4.41
N ASP A 104 -6.07 -51.56 4.83
CA ASP A 104 -5.71 -51.43 6.23
C ASP A 104 -6.18 -50.05 6.71
N SER A 105 -7.03 -50.12 7.72
CA SER A 105 -7.59 -49.02 8.48
C SER A 105 -6.54 -48.42 9.43
N ASP A 106 -6.80 -47.19 9.86
CA ASP A 106 -6.25 -46.52 11.05
C ASP A 106 -4.93 -45.75 10.85
N ASP A 107 -5.04 -44.47 10.49
CA ASP A 107 -4.48 -43.40 11.35
C ASP A 107 -5.19 -42.06 11.10
N GLU A 108 -5.74 -41.56 12.18
CA GLU A 108 -6.44 -40.31 12.36
C GLU A 108 -5.39 -39.26 12.77
N SER A 109 -5.10 -38.30 11.89
CA SER A 109 -4.39 -37.07 12.32
C SER A 109 -4.73 -35.90 11.41
N ASP A 110 -5.78 -35.25 11.89
CA ASP A 110 -6.27 -33.92 11.61
C ASP A 110 -5.17 -32.83 11.54
N SER A 111 -5.53 -31.69 10.95
CA SER A 111 -4.91 -30.38 11.16
C SER A 111 -3.57 -30.03 10.47
N ALA A 112 -3.60 -29.88 9.15
CA ALA A 112 -2.69 -28.93 8.47
C ALA A 112 -3.37 -28.11 7.37
N SER A 113 -4.63 -27.73 7.56
CA SER A 113 -5.18 -26.52 6.93
C SER A 113 -4.57 -25.28 7.61
N ARG A 114 -3.25 -25.09 7.46
CA ARG A 114 -2.61 -23.79 7.72
C ARG A 114 -3.17 -22.83 6.69
N GLY A 115 -4.21 -22.14 7.13
CA GLY A 115 -4.88 -21.09 6.39
C GLY A 115 -3.84 -20.21 5.73
N ARG A 116 -3.74 -20.33 4.40
CA ARG A 116 -3.38 -19.22 3.54
C ARG A 116 -4.48 -18.18 3.75
N ARG A 117 -4.43 -17.45 4.87
CA ARG A 117 -5.17 -16.21 5.05
C ARG A 117 -4.66 -15.31 3.94
N SER A 118 -5.39 -15.32 2.83
CA SER A 118 -5.06 -14.50 1.69
C SER A 118 -4.94 -13.07 2.19
N ASN A 119 -3.90 -12.39 1.74
CA ASN A 119 -3.53 -11.03 2.11
C ASN A 119 -4.59 -9.96 1.70
N ARG A 120 -5.85 -10.38 1.46
CA ARG A 120 -6.98 -9.60 0.95
C ARG A 120 -7.85 -8.99 2.04
N ASP A 121 -7.89 -9.57 3.25
CA ASP A 121 -8.79 -9.09 4.32
C ASP A 121 -8.18 -8.02 5.22
N GLN A 122 -6.88 -7.77 5.10
CA GLN A 122 -6.24 -6.63 5.76
C GLN A 122 -6.26 -5.51 4.73
N GLY A 123 -7.04 -4.46 5.00
CA GLY A 123 -7.15 -3.29 4.15
C GLY A 123 -5.80 -2.69 3.73
N PRO A 124 -5.81 -1.64 2.90
CA PRO A 124 -4.60 -1.16 2.26
C PRO A 124 -3.51 -0.83 3.30
N ARG A 125 -2.36 -1.53 3.18
CA ARG A 125 -1.29 -1.49 4.18
C ARG A 125 -0.47 -0.20 4.05
N PRO A 126 -0.34 0.60 5.12
CA PRO A 126 0.53 1.76 5.12
C PRO A 126 2.00 1.38 4.92
N PHE A 127 2.78 2.31 4.39
CA PHE A 127 4.22 2.16 4.22
C PHE A 127 4.96 3.46 4.56
N LEU A 128 6.17 3.30 5.13
CA LEU A 128 7.03 4.43 5.50
C LEU A 128 7.58 5.15 4.26
N VAL A 129 7.28 6.43 4.06
CA VAL A 129 7.86 7.23 2.96
C VAL A 129 9.21 7.82 3.37
N GLY A 130 9.29 8.39 4.57
CA GLY A 130 10.49 9.11 5.02
C GLY A 130 10.80 10.34 4.15
N SER A 131 12.08 10.71 4.03
CA SER A 131 12.52 11.83 3.18
C SER A 131 12.54 11.50 1.69
N ARG A 132 12.80 10.23 1.35
CA ARG A 132 12.79 9.74 -0.02
C ARG A 132 12.47 8.26 -0.06
N ARG A 133 11.57 7.86 -0.97
CA ARG A 133 11.23 6.46 -1.23
C ARG A 133 11.11 6.20 -2.72
N VAL A 134 11.70 5.09 -3.16
CA VAL A 134 11.45 4.50 -4.48
C VAL A 134 10.73 3.18 -4.23
N PHE A 135 9.61 2.95 -4.90
CA PHE A 135 8.85 1.72 -4.73
C PHE A 135 8.08 1.35 -6.00
N THR A 136 7.68 0.07 -6.07
CA THR A 136 6.84 -0.46 -7.13
C THR A 136 5.51 -0.89 -6.52
N PRO A 137 4.38 -0.24 -6.84
CA PRO A 137 3.06 -0.61 -6.32
C PRO A 137 2.69 -2.04 -6.71
N SER A 138 2.12 -2.79 -5.77
CA SER A 138 1.55 -4.12 -6.06
C SER A 138 0.15 -4.04 -6.67
N ALA A 139 -0.51 -2.88 -6.59
CA ALA A 139 -1.84 -2.62 -7.13
C ALA A 139 -1.92 -1.18 -7.67
N THR A 140 -2.77 -0.99 -8.68
CA THR A 140 -3.14 0.33 -9.18
C THR A 140 -4.13 0.97 -8.22
N GLY A 141 -3.94 2.25 -7.92
CA GLY A 141 -4.80 2.91 -6.94
C GLY A 141 -4.42 4.35 -6.66
N THR A 142 -5.19 4.98 -5.77
CA THR A 142 -4.98 6.37 -5.36
C THR A 142 -4.03 6.42 -4.17
N LEU A 143 -2.96 7.21 -4.30
CA LEU A 143 -2.00 7.44 -3.24
C LEU A 143 -2.60 8.43 -2.22
N HIS A 144 -2.63 8.02 -0.96
CA HIS A 144 -2.91 8.87 0.18
C HIS A 144 -1.65 9.03 1.02
N LEU A 145 -1.46 10.21 1.60
CA LEU A 145 -0.32 10.54 2.45
C LEU A 145 -0.81 11.07 3.79
N LYS A 146 -0.07 10.78 4.87
CA LYS A 146 -0.35 11.27 6.22
C LYS A 146 0.94 11.38 7.01
N ILE A 147 1.02 12.34 7.93
CA ILE A 147 2.06 12.40 8.94
C ILE A 147 1.64 11.53 10.14
N HIS A 148 2.51 10.60 10.54
CA HIS A 148 2.22 9.67 11.63
C HIS A 148 2.28 10.37 12.98
N ASP A 149 1.12 10.61 13.59
CA ASP A 149 0.98 11.15 14.93
C ASP A 149 -0.17 10.43 15.65
N SER A 150 -0.12 10.43 16.99
CA SER A 150 -1.18 10.03 17.89
C SER A 150 -2.29 11.08 18.06
N ASN A 151 -1.99 12.37 17.81
CA ASN A 151 -2.96 13.45 17.77
C ASN A 151 -2.57 14.43 16.68
N GLU A 152 -3.37 14.57 15.63
CA GLU A 152 -3.04 15.50 14.55
C GLU A 152 -3.48 16.94 14.87
N ALA A 153 -4.41 17.14 15.81
CA ALA A 153 -5.05 18.44 16.01
C ALA A 153 -4.10 19.52 16.55
N ASP A 154 -3.03 19.15 17.27
CA ASP A 154 -2.02 20.06 17.81
C ASP A 154 -0.78 20.20 16.92
N ASN A 155 -0.79 19.56 15.75
CA ASN A 155 0.30 19.67 14.80
C ASN A 155 0.22 20.95 13.97
N SER A 156 1.39 21.42 13.56
CA SER A 156 1.53 22.57 12.67
C SER A 156 2.66 22.34 11.68
N GLY A 157 2.51 22.95 10.50
CA GLY A 157 3.44 22.83 9.39
C GLY A 157 2.93 21.91 8.28
N GLU A 158 3.73 21.83 7.23
CA GLU A 158 3.44 21.06 6.03
C GLU A 158 4.71 20.43 5.47
N LEU A 159 4.55 19.31 4.80
CA LEU A 159 5.58 18.72 3.95
C LEU A 159 5.22 18.94 2.49
N ILE A 160 6.21 19.34 1.70
CA ILE A 160 6.12 19.40 0.25
C ILE A 160 6.63 18.06 -0.28
N VAL A 161 5.75 17.29 -0.91
CA VAL A 161 6.08 15.97 -1.46
C VAL A 161 6.07 16.05 -2.98
N THR A 162 7.23 15.79 -3.57
CA THR A 162 7.37 15.57 -5.00
C THR A 162 7.12 14.10 -5.31
N ILE A 163 6.21 13.84 -6.25
CA ILE A 163 5.84 12.51 -6.72
C ILE A 163 6.22 12.43 -8.19
N SER A 164 6.96 11.40 -8.60
CA SER A 164 7.39 11.21 -9.98
C SER A 164 7.45 9.75 -10.41
N GLY A 165 7.48 9.50 -11.72
CA GLY A 165 7.50 8.16 -12.32
C GLY A 165 6.33 7.96 -13.28
N GLN A 166 5.82 6.73 -13.37
CA GLN A 166 4.59 6.45 -14.14
C GLN A 166 3.36 6.65 -13.25
N ILE A 167 2.92 7.90 -13.17
CA ILE A 167 1.76 8.33 -12.37
C ILE A 167 0.70 9.00 -13.25
N ARG A 168 -0.56 8.97 -12.82
CA ARG A 168 -1.66 9.76 -13.41
C ARG A 168 -2.19 10.75 -12.38
N VAL A 169 -2.30 12.02 -12.73
CA VAL A 169 -2.88 13.04 -11.85
C VAL A 169 -4.35 13.22 -12.22
N GLN A 170 -5.25 13.01 -11.26
CA GLN A 170 -6.68 13.18 -11.48
C GLN A 170 -7.03 14.68 -11.66
N PRO A 171 -7.80 15.06 -12.70
CA PRO A 171 -8.29 16.42 -12.86
C PRO A 171 -9.07 16.89 -11.64
N GLY A 172 -8.87 18.15 -11.23
CA GLY A 172 -9.55 18.73 -10.07
C GLY A 172 -8.96 18.35 -8.70
N SER A 173 -7.91 17.53 -8.66
CA SER A 173 -7.20 17.24 -7.41
C SER A 173 -6.27 18.38 -6.97
N ALA A 174 -5.88 18.37 -5.69
CA ALA A 174 -4.88 19.31 -5.14
C ALA A 174 -3.57 19.31 -5.96
N ALA A 175 -3.12 18.13 -6.41
CA ALA A 175 -1.97 17.99 -7.32
C ALA A 175 -2.19 18.66 -8.68
N HIS A 176 -3.41 18.61 -9.22
CA HIS A 176 -3.75 19.26 -10.48
C HIS A 176 -3.81 20.79 -10.34
N MET A 177 -4.37 21.31 -9.24
CA MET A 177 -4.49 22.75 -8.99
C MET A 177 -3.12 23.42 -8.82
N LEU A 178 -2.16 22.75 -8.17
CA LEU A 178 -0.78 23.26 -8.04
C LEU A 178 -0.02 23.32 -9.37
N LYS A 179 -0.39 22.52 -10.37
CA LYS A 179 0.18 22.60 -11.72
C LYS A 179 -0.40 23.75 -12.54
N ALA A 180 -1.65 24.14 -12.29
CA ALA A 180 -2.35 25.17 -13.06
C ALA A 180 -1.99 26.62 -12.68
N GLN A 181 -1.18 26.83 -11.63
CA GLN A 181 -0.76 28.15 -11.14
C GLN A 181 0.68 28.54 -11.58
N LYS A 182 1.26 27.82 -12.53
CA LYS A 182 2.55 28.14 -13.15
C LYS A 182 2.37 28.35 -14.64
#